data_AF-A0AAD3XU18-F1
#
_entry.id   AF-A0AAD3XU18-F1
#
_cell.length_a   1.000
_cell.length_b   1.000
_cell.length_c   1.000
_cell.angle_alpha   90.00
_cell.angle_beta   90.00
_cell.angle_gamma   90.00
#
_symmetry.space_group_name_H-M   'P 1'
#
loop_
_entity.id
_entity.type
_entity.pdbx_description
1 polymer ?
#
loop_
_entity_poly.entity_id
_entity_poly.type
_entity_poly.pdbx_seq_one_letter_code
_entity_poly.pdbx_strand_id
1 'polypeptide(L)' 'MTEIELKTAPADFRFPTTNQTRHCFTRYIEFHRCIAVKGEESNECEKFARYYRALCPGEWIERWNEERENGTFPGPL' A
#
# COMPACT_ATOMS: atom_id res chain seq x y z
N MET A 1 4.80 28.53 -6.94
CA MET A 1 5.63 27.38 -6.54
C MET A 1 4.77 26.56 -5.60
N THR A 2 4.46 25.32 -5.95
CA THR A 2 3.78 24.41 -5.02
C THR A 2 4.76 24.06 -3.91
N GLU A 3 4.35 24.28 -2.67
CA GLU A 3 5.16 23.96 -1.49
C GLU A 3 5.30 22.43 -1.39
N ILE A 4 6.54 21.92 -1.32
CA ILE A 4 6.80 20.49 -1.19
C ILE A 4 6.67 20.12 0.28
N GLU A 5 5.64 19.36 0.63
CA GLU A 5 5.45 18.85 1.98
C GLU A 5 6.23 17.54 2.19
N LEU A 6 7.25 17.56 3.06
CA LEU A 6 8.08 16.39 3.36
C LEU A 6 7.39 15.48 4.40
N LYS A 7 6.57 14.53 3.93
CA LYS A 7 5.91 13.51 4.76
C LYS A 7 6.10 12.11 4.20
N THR A 8 6.06 11.11 5.08
CA THR A 8 6.16 9.68 4.73
C THR A 8 5.23 8.83 5.60
N ALA A 9 5.23 7.51 5.42
CA ALA A 9 4.45 6.57 6.21
C ALA A 9 4.80 6.68 7.72
N PRO A 10 3.80 6.71 8.62
CA PRO A 10 4.06 6.74 10.05
C PRO A 10 4.58 5.40 10.56
N ALA A 11 5.20 5.41 11.75
CA ALA A 11 5.56 4.18 12.45
C ALA A 11 4.29 3.39 12.82
N ASP A 12 4.30 2.08 12.54
CA ASP A 12 3.22 1.16 12.87
C ASP A 12 3.68 0.17 13.95
N PHE A 13 3.10 0.28 15.15
CA PHE A 13 3.46 -0.55 16.29
C PHE A 13 3.19 -2.05 16.09
N ARG A 14 2.39 -2.43 15.07
CA ARG A 14 2.20 -3.83 14.67
C ARG A 14 3.47 -4.44 14.04
N PHE A 15 4.40 -3.61 13.56
CA PHE A 15 5.62 -4.02 12.86
C PHE A 15 6.88 -3.39 13.48
N PRO A 16 7.24 -3.73 14.74
CA PRO A 16 8.34 -3.09 15.46
C PRO A 16 9.74 -3.56 15.01
N THR A 17 9.82 -4.63 14.21
CA THR A 17 11.08 -5.23 13.79
C THR A 17 11.68 -4.52 12.58
N THR A 18 12.99 -4.66 12.38
CA THR A 18 13.68 -4.12 11.18
C THR A 18 13.14 -4.69 9.87
N ASN A 19 12.62 -5.92 9.87
CA ASN A 19 11.99 -6.49 8.68
C ASN A 19 10.62 -5.85 8.41
N GLN A 20 10.57 -4.97 7.41
CA GLN A 20 9.37 -4.22 7.01
C GLN A 20 8.58 -4.89 5.85
N THR A 21 8.97 -6.08 5.40
CA THR A 21 8.27 -6.80 4.32
C THR A 21 6.79 -7.01 4.61
N ARG A 22 6.46 -7.41 5.85
CA ARG A 22 5.04 -7.58 6.27
C ARG A 22 4.30 -6.25 6.35
N HIS A 23 4.98 -5.17 6.73
CA HIS A 23 4.37 -3.84 6.79
C HIS A 23 3.99 -3.36 5.39
N CYS A 24 4.92 -3.45 4.43
CA CYS A 24 4.68 -3.15 3.02
C CYS A 24 3.48 -3.96 2.47
N PHE A 25 3.52 -5.29 2.62
CA PHE A 25 2.45 -6.15 2.11
C PHE A 25 1.08 -5.85 2.74
N THR A 26 1.05 -5.57 4.04
CA THR A 26 -0.19 -5.21 4.75
C THR A 26 -0.78 -3.89 4.23
N ARG A 27 0.05 -2.86 4.00
CA ARG A 27 -0.43 -1.57 3.46
C ARG A 27 -0.96 -1.70 2.03
N TYR A 28 -0.33 -2.54 1.21
CA TYR A 28 -0.81 -2.83 -0.14
C TYR A 28 -2.21 -3.49 -0.12
N ILE A 29 -2.40 -4.50 0.74
CA ILE A 29 -3.71 -5.14 0.92
C ILE A 29 -4.75 -4.17 1.49
N GLU A 30 -4.40 -3.38 2.50
CA GLU A 30 -5.31 -2.40 3.12
C GLU A 30 -5.84 -1.39 2.08
N PHE A 31 -4.97 -0.91 1.18
CA PHE A 31 -5.38 -0.02 0.08
C PHE A 31 -6.42 -0.67 -0.83
N HIS A 32 -6.13 -1.88 -1.30
CA HIS A 32 -6.99 -2.53 -2.28
C HIS A 32 -8.30 -3.05 -1.70
N ARG A 33 -8.30 -3.51 -0.44
CA ARG A 33 -9.54 -3.77 0.31
C ARG A 33 -10.37 -2.51 0.49
N CYS A 34 -9.72 -1.38 0.76
CA CYS A 34 -10.40 -0.09 0.90
C CYS A 34 -11.11 0.28 -0.41
N ILE A 35 -10.44 0.16 -1.55
CA ILE A 35 -11.06 0.41 -2.87
C ILE A 35 -12.21 -0.57 -3.14
N ALA A 36 -12.04 -1.86 -2.83
CA ALA A 36 -13.09 -2.86 -3.05
C ALA A 36 -14.37 -2.57 -2.25
N VAL A 37 -14.24 -2.04 -1.03
CA VAL A 37 -15.39 -1.74 -0.14
C VAL A 37 -15.98 -0.35 -0.39
N LYS A 38 -15.13 0.66 -0.60
CA LYS A 38 -15.55 2.08 -0.62
C LYS A 38 -15.63 2.70 -2.01
N GLY A 39 -15.08 2.04 -3.03
CA GLY A 39 -14.91 2.60 -4.37
C GLY A 39 -13.67 3.48 -4.52
N GLU A 40 -13.28 3.74 -5.77
CA GLU A 40 -12.04 4.44 -6.14
C GLU A 40 -12.02 5.92 -5.71
N GLU A 41 -13.17 6.54 -5.47
CA GLU A 41 -13.30 7.98 -5.16
C GLU A 41 -13.14 8.33 -3.67
N SER A 42 -12.87 7.33 -2.82
CA SER A 42 -12.68 7.60 -1.40
C SER A 42 -11.28 8.16 -1.11
N ASN A 43 -11.20 9.44 -0.74
CA ASN A 43 -10.00 10.10 -0.20
C ASN A 43 -9.39 9.33 1.00
N GLU A 44 -10.18 8.50 1.68
CA GLU A 44 -9.71 7.68 2.78
C GLU A 44 -8.80 6.53 2.36
N CYS A 45 -8.89 6.07 1.11
CA CYS A 45 -8.02 5.01 0.58
C CYS A 45 -6.67 5.57 0.09
N GLU A 46 -6.63 6.85 -0.32
CA GLU A 46 -5.42 7.51 -0.83
C GLU A 46 -4.28 7.49 0.20
N LYS A 47 -4.59 7.59 1.50
CA LYS A 47 -3.59 7.49 2.57
C LYS A 47 -2.83 6.16 2.54
N PHE A 48 -3.53 5.06 2.30
CA PHE A 48 -2.91 3.73 2.20
C PHE A 48 -2.07 3.63 0.92
N ALA A 49 -2.52 4.28 -0.16
CA ALA A 49 -1.76 4.38 -1.40
C ALA A 49 -0.39 5.05 -1.20
N ARG A 50 -0.38 6.17 -0.48
CA ARG A 50 0.85 6.88 -0.11
C ARG A 50 1.76 6.00 0.75
N TYR A 51 1.20 5.25 1.70
CA TYR A 51 2.00 4.42 2.61
C TYR A 51 2.65 3.22 1.93
N TYR A 52 1.93 2.43 1.14
CA TYR A 52 2.58 1.27 0.49
C TYR A 52 3.61 1.72 -0.55
N ARG A 53 3.39 2.84 -1.27
CA ARG A 53 4.38 3.42 -2.19
C ARG A 53 5.64 3.91 -1.49
N ALA A 54 5.54 4.36 -0.24
CA ALA A 54 6.69 4.78 0.54
C ALA A 54 7.47 3.60 1.17
N LEU A 55 6.81 2.47 1.42
CA LEU A 55 7.39 1.33 2.13
C LEU A 55 7.88 0.21 1.19
N CYS A 56 7.21 -0.01 0.08
CA CYS A 56 7.45 -1.13 -0.81
C CYS A 56 8.44 -0.76 -1.93
N PRO A 57 9.33 -1.68 -2.33
CA PRO A 57 10.06 -1.56 -3.59
C PRO A 57 9.08 -1.47 -4.78
N GLY A 58 9.41 -0.64 -5.79
CA GLY A 58 8.58 -0.49 -7.00
C GLY A 58 8.34 -1.82 -7.73
N GLU A 59 9.39 -2.62 -7.87
CA GLU A 59 9.34 -3.96 -8.50
C GLU A 59 8.30 -4.88 -7.83
N TRP A 60 8.16 -4.83 -6.51
CA TRP A 60 7.20 -5.67 -5.80
C TRP A 60 5.77 -5.24 -6.09
N ILE A 61 5.53 -3.92 -6.14
CA ILE A 61 4.22 -3.35 -6.46
C ILE A 61 3.83 -3.73 -7.88
N GLU A 62 4.74 -3.58 -8.84
CA GLU A 62 4.51 -3.92 -10.25
C GLU A 62 4.14 -5.40 -10.40
N ARG A 63 4.94 -6.30 -9.82
CA ARG A 63 4.64 -7.74 -9.84
C ARG A 63 3.29 -8.07 -9.21
N TRP A 64 2.97 -7.50 -8.06
CA TRP A 64 1.67 -7.75 -7.41
C TRP A 64 0.50 -7.18 -8.21
N ASN A 65 0.68 -6.06 -8.91
CA ASN A 65 -0.35 -5.53 -9.81
C ASN A 65 -0.60 -6.49 -10.98
N GLU A 66 0.45 -7.00 -11.62
CA GLU A 66 0.33 -8.00 -12.69
C GLU A 66 -0.35 -9.28 -12.19
N GLU A 67 0.06 -9.80 -11.03
CA GLU A 67 -0.57 -10.98 -10.42
C GLU A 67 -2.05 -10.75 -10.12
N ARG A 68 -2.45 -9.54 -9.73
CA ARG A 68 -3.87 -9.22 -9.51
C ARG A 68 -4.66 -9.14 -10.80
N GLU A 69 -4.12 -8.49 -11.82
CA GLU A 69 -4.75 -8.40 -13.15
C GLU A 69 -4.93 -9.79 -13.77
N ASN A 70 -3.97 -10.69 -13.54
CA ASN A 70 -4.02 -12.08 -13.96
C ASN A 70 -4.89 -12.97 -13.03
N GLY A 71 -5.37 -12.46 -11.90
CA GLY A 71 -6.16 -13.23 -10.92
C GLY A 71 -5.35 -14.29 -10.15
N THR A 72 -4.03 -14.21 -10.16
CA THR A 72 -3.10 -15.15 -9.49
C THR A 72 -2.50 -14.62 -8.19
N PHE A 73 -2.93 -13.44 -7.73
CA PHE A 73 -2.41 -12.84 -6.50
C PHE A 73 -2.74 -13.70 -5.26
N PRO A 74 -1.73 -14.13 -4.48
CA PRO A 74 -1.94 -15.07 -3.37
C PRO A 74 -2.46 -14.39 -2.09
N GLY A 75 -2.52 -13.06 -2.04
CA GLY A 75 -2.93 -12.31 -0.86
C GLY A 75 -4.46 -12.14 -0.76
N PRO A 76 -4.97 -11.90 0.46
CA PRO A 76 -6.42 -11.81 0.68
C PRO A 76 -6.95 -10.41 0.32
N LEU A 77 -7.40 -10.23 -0.92
CA LEU A 77 -8.01 -9.01 -1.45
C LEU A 77 -9.53 -9.01 -1.34
#